data_AF-A0A7R9HJ65-F1
#
_entry.id   AF-A0A7R9HJ65-F1
#
_cell.length_a   1.000
_cell.length_b   1.000
_cell.length_c   1.000
_cell.angle_alpha   90.00
_cell.angle_beta   90.00
_cell.angle_gamma   90.00
#
_symmetry.space_group_name_H-M   'P 1'
#
loop_
_entity.id
_entity.type
_entity.pdbx_description
1 polymer ?
#
loop_
_entity_poly.entity_id
_entity_poly.type
_entity_poly.pdbx_seq_one_letter_code
_entity_poly.pdbx_strand_id
1 'polypeptide(L)'
;MSTGFLCIDSNAKARRTLDAGSRFVVFTIESVVATNTTACVINTANNFMTIFSTLIAAQTQNRSTELIPKNTEFDFIVVGGGSTGYVLARRLSEVPSWNIFILEAGGKEPDIADIPGLYPFLRNTSMNWKYMTVPDNSSCNSVGYFWAGGKVLGRSSVLNAILGLQSLRGARKNWTRLQICDPILKKSEDNNDIRKADFNGEQQGVVVTAVTAQYTLHKGKRWFTNNAFLKPVRYIRSNLKVVTNVRITKILINSSSKKAYGVEYKMNNELSSYYLATTKKEVILSAGAINFPQILIISGIGPKTVLDYFDFGIALILDLKVRFNLLDHVTSSDVEFILNENTQQIYLSICCHQLDPWPQPETNTKSINHPGGTCKMGPYNNTVPIVDPQLKVYGIANLRVVDGSIMPVIPRGNINATTIMITKKGADMIKIKWQKS
;
A
#
# COMPACT_ATOMS: atom_id res chain seq x y z
N MET A 1 24.58 -10.36 35.06
CA MET A 1 25.30 -10.87 33.87
C MET A 1 25.69 -9.67 33.04
N SER A 2 26.99 -9.42 32.86
CA SER A 2 27.52 -8.33 32.05
C SER A 2 27.30 -8.64 30.57
N THR A 3 26.50 -7.83 29.88
CA THR A 3 26.38 -7.85 28.42
C THR A 3 27.32 -6.80 27.84
N GLY A 4 28.45 -7.23 27.30
CA GLY A 4 29.33 -6.41 26.47
C GLY A 4 28.85 -6.40 25.01
N PHE A 5 28.97 -5.26 24.35
CA PHE A 5 28.70 -5.11 22.92
C PHE A 5 29.94 -5.50 22.10
N LEU A 6 29.76 -6.35 21.10
CA LEU A 6 30.81 -6.73 20.16
C LEU A 6 30.66 -5.89 18.89
N CYS A 7 31.45 -4.83 18.74
CA CYS A 7 31.66 -4.20 17.44
C CYS A 7 32.50 -5.15 16.57
N ILE A 8 31.94 -5.64 15.48
CA ILE A 8 32.67 -6.45 14.51
C ILE A 8 33.36 -5.50 13.54
N ASP A 9 34.68 -5.37 13.69
CA ASP A 9 35.56 -4.80 12.68
C ASP A 9 35.47 -5.63 11.38
N SER A 10 35.38 -4.95 10.25
CA SER A 10 35.32 -5.48 8.89
C SER A 10 36.44 -6.48 8.51
N ASN A 11 37.52 -6.55 9.30
CA ASN A 11 38.63 -7.50 9.09
C ASN A 11 38.64 -8.72 10.04
N ALA A 12 37.73 -8.82 11.01
CA ALA A 12 37.75 -9.91 11.99
C ALA A 12 36.90 -11.12 11.55
N LYS A 13 37.56 -12.22 11.16
CA LYS A 13 36.92 -13.54 11.00
C LYS A 13 36.48 -14.08 12.37
N ALA A 14 35.25 -13.77 12.79
CA ALA A 14 34.66 -14.39 13.98
C ALA A 14 33.74 -15.57 13.57
N ARG A 15 34.22 -16.80 13.77
CA ARG A 15 33.37 -17.99 13.93
C ARG A 15 32.94 -18.07 15.39
N ARG A 16 31.65 -18.13 15.69
CA ARG A 16 31.08 -19.11 16.64
C ARG A 16 29.55 -19.11 16.70
N THR A 17 29.10 -20.31 17.04
CA THR A 17 27.78 -20.88 17.34
C THR A 17 26.89 -20.00 18.22
N LEU A 18 25.62 -19.84 17.83
CA LEU A 18 24.56 -19.21 18.62
C LEU A 18 23.45 -20.23 18.93
N ASP A 19 23.00 -20.24 20.18
CA ASP A 19 21.99 -21.16 20.71
C ASP A 19 20.58 -20.90 20.16
N ALA A 20 19.78 -21.96 20.08
CA ALA A 20 18.46 -22.03 19.43
C ALA A 20 17.33 -21.20 20.09
N GLY A 21 17.65 -20.27 21.01
CA GLY A 21 16.68 -19.50 21.80
C GLY A 21 16.70 -17.98 21.61
N SER A 22 17.59 -17.42 20.78
CA SER A 22 17.73 -15.96 20.63
C SER A 22 16.57 -15.32 19.84
N ARG A 23 16.00 -14.24 20.38
CA ARG A 23 15.02 -13.37 19.68
C ARG A 23 15.78 -12.38 18.78
N PHE A 24 15.31 -12.16 17.55
CA PHE A 24 15.97 -11.33 16.54
C PHE A 24 15.35 -9.93 16.46
N VAL A 25 16.19 -8.90 16.36
CA VAL A 25 15.79 -7.50 16.10
C VAL A 25 16.31 -7.14 14.71
N VAL A 26 15.43 -6.57 13.86
CA VAL A 26 15.81 -6.10 12.51
C VAL A 26 16.08 -4.60 12.59
N PHE A 27 17.28 -4.20 12.19
CA PHE A 27 17.68 -2.80 12.10
C PHE A 27 17.79 -2.38 10.64
N THR A 28 17.23 -1.21 10.30
CA THR A 28 17.39 -0.57 8.99
C THR A 28 18.13 0.74 9.18
N ILE A 29 19.24 0.93 8.46
CA ILE A 29 19.97 2.20 8.40
C ILE A 29 19.38 3.01 7.24
N GLU A 30 18.69 4.11 7.56
CA GLU A 30 17.97 4.90 6.55
C GLU A 30 18.81 6.06 5.96
N SER A 31 19.84 6.56 6.66
CA SER A 31 20.75 7.57 6.11
C SER A 31 22.06 7.76 6.90
N VAL A 32 23.06 8.32 6.23
CA VAL A 32 24.31 8.89 6.80
C VAL A 32 24.30 10.36 6.38
N VAL A 33 24.11 11.29 7.30
CA VAL A 33 24.11 12.73 7.01
C VAL A 33 25.33 13.35 7.67
N ALA A 34 26.24 13.92 6.86
CA ALA A 34 27.29 14.81 7.30
C ALA A 34 26.78 16.26 7.23
N THR A 35 26.78 17.01 8.32
CA THR A 35 26.40 18.43 8.30
C THR A 35 27.53 19.32 8.81
N ASN A 36 27.78 20.41 8.07
CA ASN A 36 28.33 21.64 8.61
C ASN A 36 27.56 22.80 7.95
N THR A 37 27.13 23.78 8.77
CA THR A 37 26.45 25.06 8.48
C THR A 37 24.91 25.10 8.51
N THR A 38 24.37 25.77 9.55
CA THR A 38 22.98 25.59 10.02
C THR A 38 22.00 26.71 9.61
N ALA A 39 22.45 27.88 9.14
CA ALA A 39 21.52 29.01 8.85
C ALA A 39 21.26 29.25 7.36
N CYS A 40 22.29 29.16 6.50
CA CYS A 40 22.13 29.36 5.05
C CYS A 40 21.35 28.20 4.40
N VAL A 41 21.57 26.97 4.88
CA VAL A 41 20.88 25.77 4.40
C VAL A 41 19.38 25.83 4.65
N ILE A 42 18.92 26.40 5.77
CA ILE A 42 17.49 26.45 6.12
C ILE A 42 16.73 27.41 5.20
N ASN A 43 17.24 28.61 4.94
CA ASN A 43 16.57 29.57 4.04
C ASN A 43 16.63 29.12 2.58
N THR A 44 17.74 28.54 2.12
CA THR A 44 17.82 27.96 0.78
C THR A 44 16.91 26.73 0.65
N ALA A 45 16.81 25.89 1.68
CA ALA A 45 15.87 24.78 1.72
C ALA A 45 14.42 25.29 1.69
N ASN A 46 14.05 26.31 2.46
CA ASN A 46 12.68 26.85 2.46
C ASN A 46 12.31 27.50 1.12
N ASN A 47 13.22 28.26 0.50
CA ASN A 47 12.99 28.84 -0.82
C ASN A 47 12.92 27.77 -1.91
N PHE A 48 13.83 26.79 -1.86
CA PHE A 48 13.74 25.60 -2.70
C PHE A 48 12.39 24.92 -2.50
N MET A 49 11.95 24.73 -1.27
CA MET A 49 10.68 24.08 -0.93
C MET A 49 9.46 24.85 -1.43
N THR A 50 9.45 26.18 -1.37
CA THR A 50 8.37 27.00 -1.92
C THR A 50 8.34 26.92 -3.44
N ILE A 51 9.49 27.08 -4.11
CA ILE A 51 9.60 26.94 -5.57
C ILE A 51 9.21 25.52 -6.00
N PHE A 52 9.70 24.52 -5.30
CA PHE A 52 9.45 23.10 -5.52
C PHE A 52 7.96 22.77 -5.36
N SER A 53 7.31 23.28 -4.32
CA SER A 53 5.87 23.11 -4.10
C SER A 53 5.05 23.78 -5.20
N THR A 54 5.44 24.97 -5.64
CA THR A 54 4.79 25.69 -6.75
C THR A 54 4.97 24.96 -8.08
N LEU A 55 6.16 24.41 -8.37
CA LEU A 55 6.42 23.61 -9.57
C LEU A 55 5.59 22.32 -9.58
N ILE A 56 5.48 21.64 -8.43
CA ILE A 56 4.60 20.47 -8.29
C ILE A 56 3.15 20.87 -8.56
N ALA A 57 2.68 21.95 -7.94
CA ALA A 57 1.31 22.43 -8.14
C ALA A 57 1.03 22.74 -9.62
N ALA A 58 1.97 23.42 -10.31
CA ALA A 58 1.86 23.72 -11.73
C ALA A 58 1.81 22.46 -12.60
N GLN A 59 2.57 21.41 -12.28
CA GLN A 59 2.52 20.12 -12.99
C GLN A 59 1.24 19.32 -12.73
N THR A 60 0.55 19.58 -11.62
CA THR A 60 -0.71 18.90 -11.27
C THR A 60 -1.95 19.53 -11.89
N GLN A 61 -1.86 20.74 -12.45
CA GLN A 61 -3.00 21.41 -13.08
C GLN A 61 -3.16 21.03 -14.55
N ASN A 62 -4.42 20.75 -14.92
CA ASN A 62 -4.93 20.57 -16.27
C ASN A 62 -4.37 19.43 -17.11
N ARG A 63 -5.04 18.28 -17.04
CA ARG A 63 -5.27 17.43 -18.21
C ARG A 63 -6.72 16.96 -18.22
N SER A 64 -7.34 17.08 -19.39
CA SER A 64 -8.74 16.72 -19.67
C SER A 64 -9.08 15.34 -19.12
N THR A 65 -10.07 15.28 -18.24
CA THR A 65 -10.77 14.04 -17.92
C THR A 65 -11.52 13.61 -19.17
N GLU A 66 -11.16 12.45 -19.73
CA GLU A 66 -11.96 11.81 -20.77
C GLU A 66 -13.33 11.51 -20.13
N LEU A 67 -14.34 12.31 -20.47
CA LEU A 67 -15.69 12.14 -19.98
C LEU A 67 -16.26 10.87 -20.62
N ILE A 68 -16.56 9.89 -19.80
CA ILE A 68 -17.22 8.67 -20.26
C ILE A 68 -18.72 8.98 -20.42
N PRO A 69 -19.35 8.57 -21.52
CA PRO A 69 -20.79 8.73 -21.69
C PRO A 69 -21.55 8.18 -20.49
N LYS A 70 -22.61 8.90 -20.06
CA LYS A 70 -23.48 8.45 -18.98
C LYS A 70 -24.01 7.04 -19.30
N ASN A 71 -23.99 6.15 -18.30
CA ASN A 71 -24.46 4.76 -18.39
C ASN A 71 -23.64 3.85 -19.32
N THR A 72 -22.33 4.09 -19.44
CA THR A 72 -21.45 3.12 -20.11
C THR A 72 -21.31 1.86 -19.27
N GLU A 73 -21.52 0.72 -19.92
CA GLU A 73 -21.43 -0.60 -19.31
C GLU A 73 -20.06 -1.24 -19.58
N PHE A 74 -19.46 -1.83 -18.55
CA PHE A 74 -18.13 -2.46 -18.62
C PHE A 74 -18.20 -3.94 -18.23
N ASP A 75 -17.15 -4.69 -18.54
CA ASP A 75 -17.01 -6.05 -18.01
C ASP A 75 -16.51 -6.01 -16.58
N PHE A 76 -15.55 -5.14 -16.28
CA PHE A 76 -15.00 -5.00 -14.93
C PHE A 76 -14.83 -3.53 -14.56
N ILE A 77 -15.25 -3.20 -13.34
CA ILE A 77 -14.99 -1.88 -12.74
C ILE A 77 -14.01 -2.08 -11.59
N VAL A 78 -12.86 -1.40 -11.66
CA VAL A 78 -11.81 -1.40 -10.64
C VAL A 78 -11.85 -0.07 -9.89
N VAL A 79 -12.11 -0.15 -8.58
CA VAL A 79 -12.19 1.01 -7.69
C VAL A 79 -10.83 1.25 -7.05
N GLY A 80 -10.14 2.30 -7.47
CA GLY A 80 -8.81 2.69 -7.01
C GLY A 80 -7.70 2.32 -8.00
N GLY A 81 -7.08 3.33 -8.60
CA GLY A 81 -5.93 3.23 -9.51
C GLY A 81 -4.59 3.28 -8.76
N GLY A 82 -4.36 2.34 -7.86
CA GLY A 82 -3.11 2.24 -7.09
C GLY A 82 -2.16 1.15 -7.53
N SER A 83 -1.29 0.74 -6.59
CA SER A 83 -0.40 -0.42 -6.74
C SER A 83 -1.10 -1.66 -7.30
N THR A 84 -2.33 -1.90 -6.85
CA THR A 84 -3.12 -3.07 -7.20
C THR A 84 -4.03 -2.83 -8.40
N GLY A 85 -4.66 -1.66 -8.49
CA GLY A 85 -5.59 -1.35 -9.57
C GLY A 85 -4.96 -1.45 -10.97
N TYR A 86 -3.68 -1.10 -11.08
CA TYR A 86 -2.94 -1.17 -12.34
C TYR A 86 -2.47 -2.56 -12.70
N VAL A 87 -2.12 -3.37 -11.71
CA VAL A 87 -1.82 -4.77 -11.94
C VAL A 87 -3.07 -5.48 -12.44
N LEU A 88 -4.24 -5.22 -11.82
CA LEU A 88 -5.53 -5.72 -12.31
C LEU A 88 -5.80 -5.25 -13.73
N ALA A 89 -5.68 -3.96 -14.00
CA ALA A 89 -5.93 -3.41 -15.32
C ALA A 89 -5.02 -4.01 -16.38
N ARG A 90 -3.71 -4.08 -16.13
CA ARG A 90 -2.73 -4.69 -17.03
C ARG A 90 -3.08 -6.14 -17.32
N ARG A 91 -3.45 -6.93 -16.31
CA ARG A 91 -3.77 -8.35 -16.47
C ARG A 91 -5.11 -8.56 -17.15
N LEU A 92 -6.19 -7.94 -16.68
CA LEU A 92 -7.54 -8.16 -17.19
C LEU A 92 -7.69 -7.64 -18.63
N SER A 93 -7.09 -6.50 -18.98
CA SER A 93 -7.11 -5.98 -20.36
C SER A 93 -6.23 -6.75 -21.34
N GLU A 94 -5.50 -7.79 -20.90
CA GLU A 94 -4.89 -8.76 -21.84
C GLU A 94 -5.95 -9.57 -22.59
N VAL A 95 -7.18 -9.66 -22.08
CA VAL A 95 -8.30 -10.29 -22.78
C VAL A 95 -9.00 -9.23 -23.62
N PRO A 96 -8.87 -9.24 -24.96
CA PRO A 96 -9.33 -8.12 -25.79
C PRO A 96 -10.85 -7.90 -25.76
N SER A 97 -11.62 -8.96 -25.49
CA SER A 97 -13.08 -8.91 -25.40
C SER A 97 -13.60 -8.31 -24.10
N TRP A 98 -12.74 -7.99 -23.12
CA TRP A 98 -13.17 -7.41 -21.85
C TRP A 98 -12.88 -5.92 -21.79
N ASN A 99 -13.92 -5.14 -21.49
CA ASN A 99 -13.84 -3.71 -21.25
C ASN A 99 -13.59 -3.44 -19.77
N ILE A 100 -12.45 -2.81 -19.46
CA ILE A 100 -12.01 -2.56 -18.08
C ILE A 100 -12.10 -1.07 -17.79
N PHE A 101 -12.76 -0.72 -16.69
CA PHE A 101 -12.88 0.66 -16.23
C PHE A 101 -12.22 0.87 -14.87
N ILE A 102 -11.27 1.80 -14.78
CA ILE A 102 -10.61 2.19 -13.52
C ILE A 102 -11.04 3.59 -13.11
N LEU A 103 -11.38 3.74 -11.83
CA LEU A 103 -11.65 5.02 -11.18
C LEU A 103 -10.56 5.33 -10.15
N GLU A 104 -9.89 6.48 -10.26
CA GLU A 104 -8.90 6.96 -9.29
C GLU A 104 -9.26 8.36 -8.76
N ALA A 105 -9.18 8.53 -7.45
CA ALA A 105 -9.52 9.79 -6.78
C ALA A 105 -8.46 10.87 -6.93
N GLY A 106 -7.20 10.48 -7.10
CA GLY A 106 -6.10 11.38 -7.40
C GLY A 106 -5.96 11.71 -8.89
N GLY A 107 -5.14 12.72 -9.16
CA GLY A 107 -4.71 13.10 -10.50
C GLY A 107 -3.52 12.25 -10.97
N LYS A 108 -2.98 12.63 -12.13
CA LYS A 108 -1.72 12.07 -12.64
C LYS A 108 -0.56 12.46 -11.72
N GLU A 109 0.39 11.55 -11.55
CA GLU A 109 1.64 11.82 -10.87
C GLU A 109 2.50 12.86 -11.63
N PRO A 110 3.14 13.79 -10.91
CA PRO A 110 4.09 14.72 -11.50
C PRO A 110 5.42 14.02 -11.79
N ASP A 111 6.14 14.49 -12.80
CA ASP A 111 7.43 13.89 -13.21
C ASP A 111 8.46 13.96 -12.06
N ILE A 112 8.31 14.91 -11.15
CA ILE A 112 9.17 15.07 -9.97
C ILE A 112 9.11 13.89 -9.00
N ALA A 113 8.03 13.10 -9.07
CA ALA A 113 7.86 11.92 -8.25
C ALA A 113 8.81 10.77 -8.66
N ASP A 114 9.40 10.85 -9.86
CA ASP A 114 10.45 9.95 -10.30
C ASP A 114 11.73 10.06 -9.45
N ILE A 115 11.94 11.16 -8.71
CA ILE A 115 13.15 11.37 -7.91
C ILE A 115 12.98 10.71 -6.53
N PRO A 116 13.72 9.64 -6.21
CA PRO A 116 13.46 8.84 -5.01
C PRO A 116 13.55 9.62 -3.69
N GLY A 117 14.57 10.45 -3.53
CA GLY A 117 14.86 11.19 -2.29
C GLY A 117 13.83 12.26 -1.91
N LEU A 118 12.88 12.58 -2.80
CA LEU A 118 11.90 13.64 -2.56
C LEU A 118 10.60 13.15 -1.92
N TYR A 119 10.47 11.85 -1.67
CA TYR A 119 9.26 11.27 -1.09
C TYR A 119 8.79 11.90 0.24
N PRO A 120 9.66 12.37 1.16
CA PRO A 120 9.20 13.03 2.39
C PRO A 120 8.41 14.31 2.06
N PHE A 121 8.83 15.04 1.04
CA PHE A 121 8.17 16.27 0.59
C PHE A 121 6.86 15.98 -0.12
N LEU A 122 6.80 14.93 -0.95
CA LEU A 122 5.57 14.54 -1.65
C LEU A 122 4.42 14.26 -0.67
N ARG A 123 4.71 13.80 0.55
CA ARG A 123 3.72 13.54 1.61
C ARG A 123 2.99 14.81 2.09
N ASN A 124 3.55 16.00 1.89
CA ASN A 124 2.90 17.25 2.30
C ASN A 124 2.01 17.88 1.20
N THR A 125 2.00 17.30 0.00
CA THR A 125 1.25 17.81 -1.15
C THR A 125 -0.19 17.27 -1.21
N SER A 126 -0.96 17.70 -2.21
CA SER A 126 -2.31 17.19 -2.52
C SER A 126 -2.32 15.72 -2.97
N MET A 127 -1.16 15.13 -3.28
CA MET A 127 -1.01 13.72 -3.62
C MET A 127 -1.12 12.80 -2.40
N ASN A 128 -1.18 13.33 -1.19
CA ASN A 128 -1.42 12.58 0.03
C ASN A 128 -2.86 12.80 0.50
N TRP A 129 -3.53 11.73 0.93
CA TRP A 129 -4.83 11.79 1.60
C TRP A 129 -4.77 12.53 2.94
N LYS A 130 -3.60 12.62 3.56
CA LYS A 130 -3.37 13.29 4.85
C LYS A 130 -4.28 12.75 5.95
N TYR A 131 -4.39 11.43 6.05
CA TYR A 131 -5.17 10.82 7.13
C TYR A 131 -4.55 11.15 8.48
N MET A 132 -5.41 11.30 9.48
CA MET A 132 -5.03 11.44 10.87
C MET A 132 -5.70 10.31 11.64
N THR A 133 -4.93 9.62 12.50
CA THR A 133 -5.54 8.68 13.45
C THR A 133 -6.25 9.46 14.54
N VAL A 134 -7.22 8.80 15.18
CA VAL A 134 -7.76 9.32 16.45
C VAL A 134 -6.68 9.24 17.53
N PRO A 135 -6.72 10.13 18.54
CA PRO A 135 -6.00 9.96 19.79
C PRO A 135 -6.17 8.56 20.38
N ASP A 136 -5.08 7.99 20.87
CA ASP A 136 -5.08 6.70 21.54
C ASP A 136 -4.18 6.78 22.78
N ASN A 137 -4.76 6.47 23.95
CA ASN A 137 -4.07 6.48 25.23
C ASN A 137 -3.09 5.31 25.39
N SER A 138 -3.13 4.32 24.49
CA SER A 138 -2.19 3.19 24.47
C SER A 138 -0.94 3.46 23.61
N SER A 139 -0.91 4.58 22.89
CA SER A 139 0.25 5.02 22.09
C SER A 139 0.93 6.22 22.73
N CYS A 140 2.26 6.33 22.59
CA CYS A 140 3.04 7.39 23.26
C CYS A 140 2.69 8.81 22.79
N ASN A 141 1.97 8.97 21.69
CA ASN A 141 1.45 10.23 21.18
C ASN A 141 -0.08 10.21 21.21
N SER A 142 -0.65 10.63 22.35
CA SER A 142 -2.09 10.77 22.59
C SER A 142 -2.78 11.86 21.74
N VAL A 143 -2.12 12.37 20.70
CA VAL A 143 -2.59 13.49 19.86
C VAL A 143 -3.04 13.01 18.47
N GLY A 144 -2.91 11.71 18.18
CA GLY A 144 -3.17 11.15 16.85
C GLY A 144 -1.98 11.35 15.90
N TYR A 145 -1.78 10.41 15.00
CA TYR A 145 -0.62 10.34 14.12
C TYR A 145 -1.00 10.53 12.65
N PHE A 146 -0.09 11.16 11.91
CA PHE A 146 -0.24 11.35 10.47
C PHE A 146 -0.01 10.04 9.70
N TRP A 147 -1.03 9.57 8.99
CA TRP A 147 -0.94 8.35 8.20
C TRP A 147 -0.91 8.69 6.71
N ALA A 148 0.25 8.48 6.08
CA ALA A 148 0.42 8.81 4.67
C ALA A 148 -0.29 7.79 3.77
N GLY A 149 -1.13 8.28 2.86
CA GLY A 149 -1.80 7.46 1.84
C GLY A 149 -1.82 8.17 0.50
N GLY A 150 -1.41 7.50 -0.59
CA GLY A 150 -1.38 8.14 -1.90
C GLY A 150 -2.78 8.40 -2.49
N LYS A 151 -3.02 9.67 -2.87
CA LYS A 151 -4.14 10.21 -3.64
C LYS A 151 -3.62 10.72 -4.99
N VAL A 152 -3.09 9.82 -5.79
CA VAL A 152 -2.47 10.07 -7.10
C VAL A 152 -2.45 8.76 -7.87
N LEU A 153 -2.35 8.80 -9.20
CA LEU A 153 -2.08 7.60 -9.99
C LEU A 153 -0.85 6.85 -9.46
N GLY A 154 -1.01 5.58 -9.11
CA GLY A 154 0.03 4.74 -8.47
C GLY A 154 -0.02 4.75 -6.93
N ARG A 155 -0.79 5.68 -6.35
CA ARG A 155 -1.09 5.80 -4.91
C ARG A 155 0.16 5.71 -4.04
N SER A 156 0.14 4.91 -2.97
CA SER A 156 1.24 4.87 -2.00
C SER A 156 2.59 4.43 -2.59
N SER A 157 2.64 3.82 -3.79
CA SER A 157 3.93 3.53 -4.45
C SER A 157 4.67 4.79 -4.91
N VAL A 158 3.95 5.90 -5.09
CA VAL A 158 4.52 7.22 -5.40
C VAL A 158 5.14 7.88 -4.15
N LEU A 159 4.59 7.59 -2.97
CA LEU A 159 4.98 8.24 -1.69
C LEU A 159 5.84 7.35 -0.77
N ASN A 160 6.10 6.10 -1.16
CA ASN A 160 6.84 5.15 -0.32
C ASN A 160 8.36 5.41 -0.31
N ALA A 161 9.06 4.78 0.62
CA ALA A 161 10.52 4.84 0.72
C ALA A 161 11.25 3.88 -0.26
N ILE A 162 10.60 3.46 -1.37
CA ILE A 162 11.12 2.58 -2.45
C ILE A 162 11.70 1.21 -2.06
N LEU A 163 11.72 0.85 -0.78
CA LEU A 163 12.21 -0.44 -0.30
C LEU A 163 11.45 -1.61 -0.97
N GLY A 164 12.19 -2.43 -1.71
CA GLY A 164 11.74 -3.61 -2.44
C GLY A 164 11.86 -4.90 -1.62
N LEU A 165 11.64 -4.83 -0.30
CA LEU A 165 11.76 -6.00 0.57
C LEU A 165 10.54 -6.92 0.42
N GLN A 166 10.78 -8.22 0.19
CA GLN A 166 9.75 -9.26 0.19
C GLN A 166 9.46 -9.75 1.62
N SER A 167 8.28 -10.36 1.77
CA SER A 167 7.86 -10.98 3.02
C SER A 167 8.64 -12.27 3.33
N LEU A 168 9.03 -12.43 4.60
CA LEU A 168 9.68 -13.66 5.07
C LEU A 168 8.81 -14.91 4.80
N ARG A 169 9.42 -15.99 4.32
CA ARG A 169 8.74 -17.28 4.01
C ARG A 169 7.97 -17.84 5.22
N GLY A 170 8.44 -17.59 6.44
CA GLY A 170 7.75 -17.97 7.68
C GLY A 170 6.37 -17.30 7.84
N ALA A 171 6.23 -16.02 7.47
CA ALA A 171 4.95 -15.31 7.48
C ALA A 171 4.01 -15.80 6.36
N ARG A 172 4.57 -16.24 5.23
CA ARG A 172 3.84 -16.81 4.07
C ARG A 172 3.23 -18.18 4.34
N LYS A 173 3.70 -18.96 5.34
CA LYS A 173 3.14 -20.29 5.67
C LYS A 173 1.64 -20.22 6.00
N ASN A 174 1.20 -19.19 6.72
CA ASN A 174 -0.22 -18.99 7.05
C ASN A 174 -1.09 -18.67 5.83
N TRP A 175 -0.50 -18.05 4.80
CA TRP A 175 -1.18 -17.69 3.55
C TRP A 175 -1.12 -18.79 2.49
N THR A 176 -0.13 -19.68 2.60
CA THR A 176 0.03 -20.85 1.72
C THR A 176 -1.14 -21.82 1.91
N ARG A 177 -1.67 -21.93 3.15
CA ARG A 177 -2.94 -22.64 3.43
C ARG A 177 -4.15 -22.03 2.71
N LEU A 178 -4.05 -20.78 2.27
CA LEU A 178 -5.08 -20.05 1.52
C LEU A 178 -4.75 -19.96 0.01
N GLN A 179 -3.75 -20.71 -0.47
CA GLN A 179 -3.35 -20.80 -1.89
C GLN A 179 -2.93 -19.49 -2.56
N ILE A 180 -2.53 -18.47 -1.81
CA ILE A 180 -2.08 -17.18 -2.37
C ILE A 180 -0.58 -17.16 -2.67
N CYS A 181 0.22 -17.94 -1.92
CA CYS A 181 1.68 -17.95 -2.09
C CYS A 181 2.11 -18.91 -3.20
N ASP A 182 2.40 -18.36 -4.39
CA ASP A 182 3.02 -19.02 -5.55
C ASP A 182 4.33 -18.28 -5.92
N PRO A 183 5.20 -18.81 -6.80
CA PRO A 183 6.45 -18.15 -7.24
C PRO A 183 6.24 -16.90 -8.11
N ILE A 184 5.04 -16.30 -8.07
CA ILE A 184 4.62 -15.11 -8.83
C ILE A 184 5.49 -13.88 -8.56
N LEU A 185 6.10 -13.77 -7.36
CA LEU A 185 7.00 -12.66 -7.01
C LEU A 185 8.25 -12.62 -7.89
N LYS A 186 8.93 -13.75 -8.08
CA LYS A 186 10.09 -13.85 -8.99
C LYS A 186 9.73 -13.45 -10.42
N LYS A 187 8.51 -13.79 -10.88
CA LYS A 187 7.99 -13.40 -12.21
C LYS A 187 7.56 -11.92 -12.29
N SER A 188 7.49 -11.20 -11.17
CA SER A 188 7.19 -9.77 -11.12
C SER A 188 8.42 -8.88 -11.02
N GLU A 189 9.56 -9.46 -10.70
CA GLU A 189 10.82 -8.78 -10.53
C GLU A 189 11.58 -8.77 -11.86
N ASP A 190 12.21 -7.64 -12.15
CA ASP A 190 13.19 -7.47 -13.22
C ASP A 190 14.50 -7.06 -12.54
N ASN A 191 15.11 -8.01 -11.85
CA ASN A 191 16.29 -7.77 -11.02
C ASN A 191 17.54 -8.27 -11.74
N ASN A 192 18.47 -7.35 -12.01
CA ASN A 192 19.79 -7.66 -12.59
C ASN A 192 20.89 -7.82 -11.52
N ASP A 193 20.56 -7.69 -10.23
CA ASP A 193 21.54 -7.73 -9.13
C ASP A 193 21.65 -9.15 -8.54
N ILE A 194 22.58 -9.95 -9.07
CA ILE A 194 22.93 -11.29 -8.58
C ILE A 194 24.01 -11.14 -7.50
N ARG A 195 23.64 -10.68 -6.30
CA ARG A 195 24.57 -10.67 -5.15
C ARG A 195 24.45 -11.94 -4.32
N LYS A 196 25.59 -12.39 -3.76
CA LYS A 196 25.74 -13.63 -2.98
C LYS A 196 24.88 -13.72 -1.70
N ALA A 197 24.23 -12.63 -1.28
CA ALA A 197 23.24 -12.61 -0.21
C ALA A 197 21.99 -11.87 -0.68
N ASP A 198 20.98 -12.62 -1.10
CA ASP A 198 19.69 -12.09 -1.57
C ASP A 198 18.64 -12.18 -0.44
N PHE A 199 18.25 -11.02 0.11
CA PHE A 199 17.21 -10.93 1.14
C PHE A 199 15.85 -11.45 0.65
N ASN A 200 15.62 -11.38 -0.66
CA ASN A 200 14.41 -11.84 -1.33
C ASN A 200 14.55 -13.27 -1.89
N GLY A 201 15.71 -13.90 -1.69
CA GLY A 201 16.06 -15.21 -2.20
C GLY A 201 15.36 -16.38 -1.51
N GLU A 202 15.58 -17.60 -2.01
CA GLU A 202 14.92 -18.81 -1.48
C GLU A 202 15.33 -19.18 -0.05
N GLN A 203 16.56 -18.81 0.34
CA GLN A 203 17.10 -19.02 1.68
C GLN A 203 16.99 -17.73 2.51
N GLN A 204 15.77 -17.43 2.96
CA GLN A 204 15.54 -16.44 4.02
C GLN A 204 15.89 -17.08 5.38
N GLY A 205 17.18 -17.32 5.59
CA GLY A 205 17.74 -17.85 6.84
C GLY A 205 17.73 -16.81 7.94
N VAL A 206 17.59 -17.29 9.18
CA VAL A 206 17.17 -16.55 10.38
C VAL A 206 18.16 -15.46 10.87
N VAL A 207 19.31 -15.28 10.24
CA VAL A 207 20.29 -14.24 10.61
C VAL A 207 20.85 -13.62 9.34
N VAL A 208 20.44 -12.39 9.04
CA VAL A 208 21.07 -11.54 8.04
C VAL A 208 21.52 -10.29 8.78
N THR A 209 22.82 -10.24 9.13
CA THR A 209 23.37 -9.22 10.04
C THR A 209 23.51 -7.84 9.39
N ALA A 210 23.68 -7.77 8.07
CA ALA A 210 23.56 -6.55 7.26
C ALA A 210 23.53 -6.95 5.78
N VAL A 211 22.55 -6.45 5.01
CA VAL A 211 22.49 -6.62 3.55
C VAL A 211 22.10 -5.30 2.89
N THR A 212 22.61 -5.08 1.69
CA THR A 212 22.15 -3.97 0.85
C THR A 212 20.67 -4.18 0.54
N ALA A 213 19.83 -3.22 0.90
CA ALA A 213 18.41 -3.26 0.57
C ALA A 213 18.23 -3.22 -0.96
N GLN A 214 17.27 -3.99 -1.47
CA GLN A 214 16.82 -3.85 -2.85
C GLN A 214 15.79 -2.71 -2.93
N TYR A 215 15.82 -1.96 -4.02
CA TYR A 215 14.96 -0.79 -4.22
C TYR A 215 14.14 -0.93 -5.50
N THR A 216 12.95 -0.33 -5.50
CA THR A 216 12.06 -0.30 -6.66
C THR A 216 12.46 0.86 -7.58
N LEU A 217 13.60 0.69 -8.26
CA LEU A 217 14.24 1.67 -9.14
C LEU A 217 14.40 1.14 -10.56
N HIS A 218 14.33 2.03 -11.55
CA HIS A 218 14.70 1.76 -12.92
C HIS A 218 15.54 2.92 -13.45
N LYS A 219 16.80 2.66 -13.80
CA LYS A 219 17.76 3.67 -14.28
C LYS A 219 17.85 4.91 -13.36
N GLY A 220 17.95 4.67 -12.04
CA GLY A 220 18.05 5.73 -11.02
C GLY A 220 16.75 6.46 -10.69
N LYS A 221 15.65 6.17 -11.40
CA LYS A 221 14.33 6.75 -11.12
C LYS A 221 13.48 5.79 -10.29
N ARG A 222 12.61 6.36 -9.45
CA ARG A 222 11.54 5.63 -8.77
C ARG A 222 10.69 4.89 -9.79
N TRP A 223 10.48 3.60 -9.55
CA TRP A 223 9.67 2.76 -10.42
C TRP A 223 8.33 2.41 -9.75
N PHE A 224 7.40 3.36 -9.72
CA PHE A 224 6.06 3.14 -9.19
C PHE A 224 5.20 2.29 -10.15
N THR A 225 4.10 1.75 -9.63
CA THR A 225 3.27 0.77 -10.36
C THR A 225 2.60 1.33 -11.61
N ASN A 226 2.38 2.65 -11.69
CA ASN A 226 1.88 3.29 -12.92
C ASN A 226 2.86 3.06 -14.08
N ASN A 227 4.14 3.37 -13.86
CA ASN A 227 5.20 3.18 -14.87
C ASN A 227 5.37 1.71 -15.25
N ALA A 228 5.33 0.80 -14.27
CA ALA A 228 5.54 -0.62 -14.50
C ALA A 228 4.35 -1.31 -15.21
N PHE A 229 3.12 -1.01 -14.82
CA PHE A 229 1.95 -1.81 -15.22
C PHE A 229 0.94 -1.05 -16.09
N LEU A 230 0.68 0.23 -15.85
CA LEU A 230 -0.42 0.92 -16.53
C LEU A 230 0.05 1.73 -17.74
N LYS A 231 1.06 2.59 -17.58
CA LYS A 231 1.60 3.47 -18.63
C LYS A 231 1.96 2.72 -19.92
N PRO A 232 2.53 1.50 -19.89
CA PRO A 232 2.85 0.74 -21.11
C PRO A 232 1.61 0.29 -21.91
N VAL A 233 0.41 0.31 -21.33
CA VAL A 233 -0.79 -0.24 -21.98
C VAL A 233 -1.98 0.72 -22.06
N ARG A 234 -2.02 1.76 -21.20
CA ARG A 234 -3.16 2.68 -21.07
C ARG A 234 -3.57 3.34 -22.38
N TYR A 235 -2.60 3.71 -23.22
CA TYR A 235 -2.85 4.43 -24.48
C TYR A 235 -2.88 3.52 -25.72
N ILE A 236 -2.55 2.23 -25.54
CA ILE A 236 -2.45 1.25 -26.62
C ILE A 236 -3.68 0.33 -26.63
N ARG A 237 -4.23 0.04 -25.45
CA ARG A 237 -5.39 -0.85 -25.29
C ARG A 237 -6.68 -0.05 -25.30
N SER A 238 -7.43 -0.16 -26.39
CA SER A 238 -8.74 0.48 -26.54
C SER A 238 -9.79 -0.01 -25.53
N ASN A 239 -9.65 -1.26 -25.06
CA ASN A 239 -10.53 -1.89 -24.07
C ASN A 239 -10.21 -1.52 -22.60
N LEU A 240 -9.31 -0.56 -22.37
CA LEU A 240 -8.94 -0.09 -21.03
C LEU A 240 -9.23 1.41 -20.89
N LYS A 241 -10.12 1.76 -19.98
CA LYS A 241 -10.48 3.15 -19.65
C LYS A 241 -10.06 3.49 -18.23
N VAL A 242 -9.39 4.63 -18.05
CA VAL A 242 -8.89 5.10 -16.75
C VAL A 242 -9.31 6.54 -16.55
N VAL A 243 -10.18 6.77 -15.58
CA VAL A 243 -10.64 8.10 -15.17
C VAL A 243 -10.01 8.45 -13.82
N THR A 244 -9.55 9.69 -13.73
CA THR A 244 -8.81 10.25 -12.60
C THR A 244 -9.58 11.41 -12.00
N ASN A 245 -9.17 11.89 -10.82
CA ASN A 245 -9.89 12.95 -10.10
C ASN A 245 -11.38 12.63 -9.85
N VAL A 246 -11.67 11.36 -9.54
CA VAL A 246 -13.03 10.88 -9.28
C VAL A 246 -13.17 10.24 -7.90
N ARG A 247 -14.13 10.71 -7.11
CA ARG A 247 -14.47 10.12 -5.83
C ARG A 247 -15.59 9.12 -6.02
N ILE A 248 -15.31 7.85 -5.70
CA ILE A 248 -16.36 6.84 -5.58
C ILE A 248 -17.18 7.15 -4.32
N THR A 249 -18.50 7.16 -4.47
CA THR A 249 -19.47 7.49 -3.41
C THR A 249 -20.23 6.26 -2.93
N LYS A 250 -20.47 5.27 -3.79
CA LYS A 250 -21.13 4.02 -3.40
C LYS A 250 -20.91 2.89 -4.41
N ILE A 251 -20.98 1.65 -3.94
CA ILE A 251 -21.14 0.46 -4.78
C ILE A 251 -22.64 0.24 -4.98
N LEU A 252 -23.04 0.04 -6.23
CA LEU A 252 -24.42 -0.24 -6.59
C LEU A 252 -24.69 -1.74 -6.42
N ILE A 253 -25.57 -2.06 -5.48
CA ILE A 253 -25.90 -3.44 -5.11
C ILE A 253 -27.42 -3.60 -5.15
N ASN A 254 -27.89 -4.64 -5.82
CA ASN A 254 -29.30 -5.00 -5.79
C ASN A 254 -29.61 -5.67 -4.44
N SER A 255 -30.50 -5.06 -3.65
CA SER A 255 -30.79 -5.47 -2.27
C SER A 255 -31.37 -6.88 -2.16
N SER A 256 -32.19 -7.29 -3.13
CA SER A 256 -32.85 -8.61 -3.18
C SER A 256 -31.89 -9.72 -3.61
N SER A 257 -31.18 -9.55 -4.73
CA SER A 257 -30.26 -10.55 -5.28
C SER A 257 -28.87 -10.54 -4.65
N LYS A 258 -28.57 -9.52 -3.83
CA LYS A 258 -27.25 -9.28 -3.23
C LYS A 258 -26.12 -9.29 -4.26
N LYS A 259 -26.39 -8.76 -5.47
CA LYS A 259 -25.43 -8.70 -6.57
C LYS A 259 -24.95 -7.27 -6.78
N ALA A 260 -23.63 -7.07 -6.77
CA ALA A 260 -23.02 -5.82 -7.19
C ALA A 260 -23.11 -5.68 -8.72
N TYR A 261 -23.56 -4.53 -9.19
CA TYR A 261 -23.80 -4.27 -10.62
C TYR A 261 -23.17 -2.96 -11.12
N GLY A 262 -22.47 -2.21 -10.26
CA GLY A 262 -21.84 -0.97 -10.66
C GLY A 262 -21.31 -0.15 -9.50
N VAL A 263 -20.95 1.08 -9.81
CA VAL A 263 -20.51 2.08 -8.84
C VAL A 263 -21.08 3.45 -9.19
N GLU A 264 -21.32 4.24 -8.15
CA GLU A 264 -21.59 5.66 -8.23
C GLU A 264 -20.30 6.44 -7.91
N TYR A 265 -20.03 7.47 -8.70
CA TYR A 265 -18.87 8.32 -8.51
C TYR A 265 -19.16 9.78 -8.90
N LYS A 266 -18.31 10.67 -8.41
CA LYS A 266 -18.38 12.11 -8.62
C LYS A 266 -17.03 12.64 -9.09
N MET A 267 -17.03 13.57 -10.04
CA MET A 267 -15.83 14.30 -10.44
C MET A 267 -15.45 15.30 -9.36
N ASN A 268 -14.17 15.39 -8.99
CA ASN A 268 -13.72 16.28 -7.91
C ASN A 268 -14.04 17.76 -8.19
N ASN A 269 -14.11 18.16 -9.47
CA ASN A 269 -14.35 19.54 -9.90
C ASN A 269 -15.83 19.86 -10.16
N GLU A 270 -16.75 18.89 -10.02
CA GLU A 270 -18.17 19.09 -10.26
C GLU A 270 -18.96 18.81 -8.97
N LEU A 271 -19.61 19.84 -8.42
CA LEU A 271 -20.28 19.73 -7.13
C LEU A 271 -21.64 19.01 -7.18
N SER A 272 -22.30 18.93 -8.34
CA SER A 272 -23.72 18.56 -8.39
C SER A 272 -24.03 17.29 -9.20
N SER A 273 -23.05 16.73 -9.93
CA SER A 273 -23.29 15.60 -10.84
C SER A 273 -22.76 14.29 -10.27
N TYR A 274 -23.66 13.33 -10.07
CA TYR A 274 -23.33 11.93 -9.85
C TYR A 274 -23.33 11.17 -11.17
N TYR A 275 -22.38 10.25 -11.31
CA TYR A 275 -22.19 9.40 -12.47
C TYR A 275 -22.31 7.94 -12.07
N LEU A 276 -22.95 7.15 -12.92
CA LEU A 276 -23.08 5.72 -12.75
C LEU A 276 -22.24 5.00 -13.80
N ALA A 277 -21.50 3.99 -13.36
CA ALA A 277 -20.88 3.01 -14.24
C ALA A 277 -21.36 1.62 -13.82
N THR A 278 -21.86 0.85 -14.79
CA THR A 278 -22.41 -0.49 -14.57
C THR A 278 -21.46 -1.57 -15.07
N THR A 279 -21.60 -2.77 -14.53
CA THR A 279 -20.77 -3.92 -14.88
C THR A 279 -21.58 -5.19 -15.08
N LYS A 280 -21.22 -5.97 -16.12
CA LYS A 280 -21.77 -7.31 -16.36
C LYS A 280 -21.13 -8.37 -15.49
N LYS A 281 -19.84 -8.20 -15.18
CA LYS A 281 -19.04 -9.18 -14.44
C LYS A 281 -18.87 -8.71 -13.01
N GLU A 282 -17.79 -8.00 -12.67
CA GLU A 282 -17.49 -7.71 -11.27
C GLU A 282 -17.11 -6.26 -11.00
N VAL A 283 -17.43 -5.80 -9.79
CA VAL A 283 -16.80 -4.65 -9.14
C VAL A 283 -15.64 -5.17 -8.30
N ILE A 284 -14.46 -4.60 -8.49
CA ILE A 284 -13.22 -5.02 -7.80
C ILE A 284 -12.68 -3.83 -7.01
N LEU A 285 -12.71 -3.95 -5.68
CA LEU A 285 -12.19 -2.94 -4.77
C LEU A 285 -10.68 -3.08 -4.62
N SER A 286 -9.97 -1.99 -4.86
CA SER A 286 -8.51 -1.87 -4.87
C SER A 286 -8.08 -0.52 -4.28
N ALA A 287 -8.89 0.01 -3.34
CA ALA A 287 -8.71 1.31 -2.73
C ALA A 287 -7.86 1.27 -1.45
N GLY A 288 -7.18 0.18 -1.13
CA GLY A 288 -6.24 0.09 -0.01
C GLY A 288 -6.94 0.04 1.35
N ALA A 289 -6.22 -0.44 2.36
CA ALA A 289 -6.76 -0.81 3.67
C ALA A 289 -7.50 0.29 4.44
N ILE A 290 -7.32 1.56 4.09
CA ILE A 290 -8.01 2.69 4.74
C ILE A 290 -9.31 3.07 3.99
N ASN A 291 -9.30 3.14 2.66
CA ASN A 291 -10.42 3.72 1.91
C ASN A 291 -11.56 2.74 1.62
N PHE A 292 -11.30 1.49 1.18
CA PHE A 292 -12.43 0.64 0.80
C PHE A 292 -13.29 0.20 2.01
N PRO A 293 -12.82 0.06 3.28
CA PRO A 293 -13.73 -0.21 4.40
C PRO A 293 -14.81 0.87 4.50
N GLN A 294 -14.41 2.12 4.29
CA GLN A 294 -15.34 3.24 4.17
C GLN A 294 -16.29 3.05 2.98
N ILE A 295 -15.78 2.67 1.79
CA ILE A 295 -16.61 2.43 0.60
C ILE A 295 -17.64 1.31 0.83
N LEU A 296 -17.27 0.22 1.50
CA LEU A 296 -18.18 -0.87 1.85
C LEU A 296 -19.26 -0.38 2.82
N ILE A 297 -18.87 0.34 3.89
CA ILE A 297 -19.80 0.86 4.89
C ILE A 297 -20.80 1.83 4.25
N ILE A 298 -20.34 2.81 3.46
CA ILE A 298 -21.25 3.74 2.75
C ILE A 298 -22.12 3.05 1.69
N SER A 299 -21.74 1.82 1.29
CA SER A 299 -22.53 0.95 0.41
C SER A 299 -23.52 0.04 1.16
N GLY A 300 -23.62 0.14 2.48
CA GLY A 300 -24.49 -0.69 3.30
C GLY A 300 -23.91 -2.06 3.66
N ILE A 301 -22.62 -2.29 3.43
CA ILE A 301 -21.90 -3.51 3.85
C ILE A 301 -20.96 -3.14 4.99
N GLY A 302 -21.33 -3.47 6.22
CA GLY A 302 -20.54 -3.09 7.38
C GLY A 302 -21.28 -3.36 8.67
N PRO A 303 -20.69 -2.99 9.81
CA PRO A 303 -21.26 -3.32 11.12
C PRO A 303 -22.58 -2.57 11.29
N LYS A 304 -23.67 -3.29 11.57
CA LYS A 304 -25.00 -2.66 11.77
C LYS A 304 -24.94 -1.53 12.80
N THR A 305 -24.24 -1.76 13.91
CA THR A 305 -24.07 -0.76 14.99
C THR A 305 -23.41 0.53 14.52
N VAL A 306 -22.51 0.47 13.53
CA VAL A 306 -21.85 1.65 12.97
C VAL A 306 -22.81 2.41 12.06
N LEU A 307 -23.57 1.69 11.23
CA LEU A 307 -24.54 2.30 10.33
C LEU A 307 -25.68 2.97 11.11
N ASP A 308 -26.16 2.32 12.17
CA ASP A 308 -27.19 2.84 13.08
C ASP A 308 -26.67 4.06 13.88
N TYR A 309 -25.43 4.03 14.36
CA TYR A 309 -24.86 5.09 15.22
C TYR A 309 -24.77 6.45 14.51
N PHE A 310 -24.40 6.45 13.24
CA PHE A 310 -24.18 7.70 12.51
C PHE A 310 -25.42 8.23 11.78
N ASP A 311 -26.53 7.48 11.77
CA ASP A 311 -27.80 7.81 11.10
C ASP A 311 -27.64 8.46 9.70
N PHE A 312 -26.74 7.89 8.89
CA PHE A 312 -26.39 8.45 7.58
C PHE A 312 -27.46 8.20 6.50
N GLY A 313 -28.64 7.67 6.86
CA GLY A 313 -29.65 7.22 5.88
C GLY A 313 -29.17 6.08 4.98
N ILE A 314 -28.13 5.33 5.38
CA ILE A 314 -27.58 4.20 4.62
C ILE A 314 -28.34 2.94 5.01
N ALA A 315 -29.13 2.39 4.08
CA ALA A 315 -29.78 1.10 4.27
C ALA A 315 -28.74 -0.03 4.44
N LEU A 316 -28.88 -0.81 5.52
CA LEU A 316 -28.08 -2.01 5.76
C LEU A 316 -28.40 -3.08 4.69
N ILE A 317 -27.38 -3.46 3.93
CA ILE A 317 -27.44 -4.57 2.97
C ILE A 317 -26.90 -5.84 3.62
N LEU A 318 -25.78 -5.75 4.33
CA LEU A 318 -25.17 -6.91 4.96
C LEU A 318 -24.34 -6.50 6.18
N ASP A 319 -24.62 -7.12 7.32
CA ASP A 319 -23.88 -6.92 8.56
C ASP A 319 -22.57 -7.71 8.52
N LEU A 320 -21.46 -7.00 8.31
CA LEU A 320 -20.11 -7.58 8.27
C LEU A 320 -19.17 -6.76 9.14
N LYS A 321 -18.23 -7.44 9.82
CA LYS A 321 -17.19 -6.84 10.67
C LYS A 321 -16.05 -6.19 9.86
N VAL A 322 -16.41 -5.42 8.82
CA VAL A 322 -15.49 -4.59 8.05
C VAL A 322 -14.75 -3.64 9.00
N ARG A 323 -13.44 -3.42 8.79
CA ARG A 323 -12.52 -2.54 9.55
C ARG A 323 -11.88 -3.09 10.84
N PHE A 324 -12.38 -4.19 11.41
CA PHE A 324 -11.99 -4.61 12.77
C PHE A 324 -10.61 -5.25 12.93
N ASN A 325 -9.94 -5.64 11.83
CA ASN A 325 -8.61 -6.27 11.85
C ASN A 325 -7.57 -5.36 11.19
N LEU A 326 -7.59 -4.06 11.53
CA LEU A 326 -6.55 -3.14 11.06
C LEU A 326 -5.21 -3.53 11.67
N LEU A 327 -4.26 -3.84 10.80
CA LEU A 327 -2.90 -4.24 11.16
C LEU A 327 -1.94 -3.22 10.57
N ASP A 328 -0.96 -2.81 11.35
CA ASP A 328 0.18 -2.02 10.88
C ASP A 328 1.45 -2.44 11.63
N HIS A 329 2.59 -2.12 11.07
CA HIS A 329 3.85 -2.15 11.78
C HIS A 329 4.06 -0.83 12.53
N VAL A 330 4.65 -0.94 13.71
CA VAL A 330 5.00 0.19 14.57
C VAL A 330 6.52 0.23 14.72
N THR A 331 7.08 1.43 14.68
CA THR A 331 8.48 1.73 15.01
C THR A 331 8.53 2.61 16.25
N SER A 332 9.62 2.51 17.03
CA SER A 332 9.99 3.54 18.01
C SER A 332 10.86 4.61 17.34
N SER A 333 11.14 5.70 18.06
CA SER A 333 12.13 6.72 17.67
C SER A 333 13.42 6.11 17.15
N ASP A 334 14.03 6.80 16.20
CA ASP A 334 15.36 6.49 15.71
C ASP A 334 16.38 6.52 16.85
N VAL A 335 17.21 5.48 16.95
CA VAL A 335 18.41 5.55 17.77
C VAL A 335 19.45 6.28 16.93
N GLU A 336 19.72 7.54 17.27
CA GLU A 336 20.72 8.36 16.60
C GLU A 336 22.08 8.23 17.28
N PHE A 337 23.09 7.77 16.55
CA PHE A 337 24.48 7.83 16.99
C PHE A 337 25.19 8.97 16.27
N ILE A 338 25.91 9.79 17.01
CA ILE A 338 26.83 10.76 16.44
C ILE A 338 28.19 10.06 16.30
N LEU A 339 28.57 9.73 15.08
CA LEU A 339 29.91 9.25 14.77
C LEU A 339 30.79 10.48 14.52
N ASN A 340 31.84 10.63 15.32
CA ASN A 340 32.77 11.74 15.23
C ASN A 340 34.04 11.29 14.50
N GLU A 341 34.13 11.55 13.20
CA GLU A 341 35.36 11.35 12.44
C GLU A 341 35.91 12.71 12.02
N ASN A 342 36.92 13.18 12.76
CA ASN A 342 37.91 14.26 12.53
C ASN A 342 37.54 15.57 11.79
N THR A 343 36.34 15.75 11.23
CA THR A 343 35.76 16.99 10.65
C THR A 343 34.26 16.87 10.30
N GLN A 344 33.63 15.69 10.39
CA GLN A 344 32.21 15.49 10.05
C GLN A 344 31.45 14.80 11.19
N GLN A 345 30.32 15.39 11.61
CA GLN A 345 29.33 14.70 12.42
C GLN A 345 28.47 13.85 11.49
N ILE A 346 28.58 12.53 11.61
CA ILE A 346 27.70 11.58 10.93
C ILE A 346 26.63 11.16 11.91
N TYR A 347 25.37 11.46 11.58
CA TYR A 347 24.22 10.94 12.30
C TYR A 347 23.83 9.58 11.71
N LEU A 348 23.96 8.52 12.51
CA LEU A 348 23.45 7.19 12.19
C LEU A 348 22.10 7.04 12.88
N SER A 349 21.01 7.17 12.11
CA SER A 349 19.66 6.86 12.58
C SER A 349 19.36 5.38 12.33
N ILE A 350 19.00 4.66 13.40
CA ILE A 350 18.57 3.27 13.36
C ILE A 350 17.09 3.17 13.76
N CYS A 351 16.22 2.78 12.82
CA CYS A 351 14.81 2.53 13.11
C CYS A 351 14.63 1.13 13.74
N CYS A 352 14.15 1.08 14.99
CA CYS A 352 13.84 -0.16 15.69
C CYS A 352 12.44 -0.67 15.32
N HIS A 353 12.39 -1.79 14.61
CA HIS A 353 11.13 -2.46 14.28
C HIS A 353 10.83 -3.56 15.30
N GLN A 354 9.71 -3.41 16.02
CA GLN A 354 9.09 -4.46 16.85
C GLN A 354 9.93 -4.90 18.06
N LEU A 355 9.81 -4.17 19.18
CA LEU A 355 10.40 -4.54 20.46
C LEU A 355 9.31 -5.07 21.40
N ASP A 356 9.48 -6.30 21.90
CA ASP A 356 8.73 -6.83 23.04
C ASP A 356 9.60 -7.88 23.78
N PRO A 357 9.88 -7.77 25.10
CA PRO A 357 9.75 -6.64 26.01
C PRO A 357 11.16 -6.17 26.44
N TRP A 358 11.67 -5.11 25.83
CA TRP A 358 12.60 -4.25 26.55
C TRP A 358 11.76 -3.20 27.27
N PRO A 359 12.08 -2.82 28.52
CA PRO A 359 11.47 -1.65 29.16
C PRO A 359 11.96 -0.43 28.39
N GLN A 360 11.29 -0.14 27.27
CA GLN A 360 11.47 1.12 26.58
C GLN A 360 10.75 2.16 27.45
N PRO A 361 11.40 3.27 27.83
CA PRO A 361 10.64 4.41 28.34
C PRO A 361 9.59 4.76 27.27
N GLU A 362 8.37 5.04 27.71
CA GLU A 362 7.10 5.27 26.97
C GLU A 362 7.16 6.41 25.92
N THR A 363 8.22 6.45 25.12
CA THR A 363 8.68 7.61 24.40
C THR A 363 8.68 7.32 22.90
N ASN A 364 7.60 7.78 22.26
CA ASN A 364 7.51 8.15 20.84
C ASN A 364 7.48 6.98 19.82
N THR A 365 6.47 6.11 19.94
CA THR A 365 6.08 5.12 18.90
C THR A 365 5.29 5.75 17.74
N LYS A 366 5.50 5.24 16.52
CA LYS A 366 4.90 5.75 15.27
C LYS A 366 4.53 4.62 14.30
N SER A 367 3.54 4.84 13.46
CA SER A 367 3.21 3.95 12.32
C SER A 367 4.29 4.02 11.25
N ILE A 368 4.64 2.89 10.63
CA ILE A 368 5.51 2.87 9.45
C ILE A 368 4.73 2.87 8.12
N ASN A 369 3.42 3.15 8.16
CA ASN A 369 2.55 3.28 7.00
C ASN A 369 2.34 1.97 6.20
N HIS A 370 2.16 0.83 6.89
CA HIS A 370 1.82 -0.48 6.30
C HIS A 370 0.43 -1.00 6.72
N PRO A 371 -0.66 -0.23 6.52
CA PRO A 371 -2.00 -0.68 6.88
C PRO A 371 -2.44 -1.90 6.05
N GLY A 372 -2.92 -2.92 6.74
CA GLY A 372 -3.49 -4.15 6.17
C GLY A 372 -4.62 -4.71 7.02
N GLY A 373 -5.19 -5.83 6.60
CA GLY A 373 -6.12 -6.65 7.38
C GLY A 373 -7.56 -6.14 7.59
N THR A 374 -7.91 -4.91 7.21
CA THR A 374 -9.25 -4.34 7.42
C THR A 374 -10.38 -5.07 6.70
N CYS A 375 -10.06 -5.90 5.70
CA CYS A 375 -10.97 -6.84 5.02
C CYS A 375 -10.43 -8.26 5.04
N LYS A 376 -10.00 -8.71 6.23
CA LYS A 376 -9.41 -10.03 6.48
C LYS A 376 -10.03 -11.16 5.65
N MET A 377 -9.19 -11.82 4.88
CA MET A 377 -9.51 -13.07 4.19
C MET A 377 -9.46 -14.25 5.17
N GLY A 378 -10.35 -15.22 5.00
CA GLY A 378 -10.29 -16.48 5.74
C GLY A 378 -11.38 -17.46 5.32
N PRO A 379 -11.35 -18.69 5.84
CA PRO A 379 -12.46 -19.62 5.73
C PRO A 379 -13.64 -19.15 6.57
N TYR A 380 -14.87 -19.47 6.15
CA TYR A 380 -16.08 -19.11 6.87
C TYR A 380 -16.09 -19.76 8.27
N ASN A 381 -15.77 -19.01 9.34
CA ASN A 381 -15.80 -19.46 10.74
C ASN A 381 -15.93 -18.29 11.75
N ASN A 382 -15.94 -18.60 13.05
CA ASN A 382 -16.35 -17.76 14.19
C ASN A 382 -15.66 -16.39 14.37
N THR A 383 -14.65 -16.02 13.56
CA THR A 383 -14.09 -14.64 13.52
C THR A 383 -14.52 -13.82 12.29
N VAL A 384 -15.49 -14.35 11.52
CA VAL A 384 -16.16 -13.82 10.31
C VAL A 384 -15.20 -13.04 9.38
N PRO A 385 -14.43 -13.73 8.53
CA PRO A 385 -13.70 -13.07 7.45
C PRO A 385 -14.64 -12.27 6.54
N ILE A 386 -14.11 -11.24 5.89
CA ILE A 386 -14.88 -10.40 4.97
C ILE A 386 -14.83 -10.94 3.55
N VAL A 387 -13.70 -11.55 3.18
CA VAL A 387 -13.54 -12.19 1.87
C VAL A 387 -13.15 -13.65 2.01
N ASP A 388 -13.60 -14.45 1.04
CA ASP A 388 -13.22 -15.86 0.93
C ASP A 388 -11.79 -16.01 0.35
N PRO A 389 -11.22 -17.23 0.31
CA PRO A 389 -9.91 -17.47 -0.30
C PRO A 389 -9.81 -17.14 -1.80
N GLN A 390 -10.94 -16.91 -2.48
CA GLN A 390 -10.98 -16.39 -3.84
C GLN A 390 -11.12 -14.86 -3.88
N LEU A 391 -10.98 -14.17 -2.74
CA LEU A 391 -11.07 -12.72 -2.60
C LEU A 391 -12.48 -12.15 -2.85
N LYS A 392 -13.52 -12.99 -2.87
CA LYS A 392 -14.92 -12.56 -3.03
C LYS A 392 -15.48 -12.12 -1.69
N VAL A 393 -16.20 -11.01 -1.69
CA VAL A 393 -16.89 -10.53 -0.48
C VAL A 393 -18.00 -11.52 -0.12
N TYR A 394 -18.00 -11.99 1.13
CA TYR A 394 -19.04 -12.91 1.59
C TYR A 394 -20.42 -12.26 1.48
N GLY A 395 -21.41 -13.03 1.03
CA GLY A 395 -22.80 -12.60 0.93
C GLY A 395 -23.11 -11.61 -0.20
N ILE A 396 -22.13 -11.17 -0.99
CA ILE A 396 -22.34 -10.24 -2.11
C ILE A 396 -21.74 -10.82 -3.39
N ALA A 397 -22.61 -11.21 -4.33
CA ALA A 397 -22.19 -11.69 -5.63
C ALA A 397 -21.53 -10.57 -6.44
N ASN A 398 -20.53 -10.94 -7.25
CA ASN A 398 -19.85 -10.05 -8.18
C ASN A 398 -19.09 -8.86 -7.54
N LEU A 399 -18.72 -9.00 -6.26
CA LEU A 399 -17.88 -8.05 -5.55
C LEU A 399 -16.62 -8.73 -5.00
N ARG A 400 -15.45 -8.13 -5.26
CA ARG A 400 -14.16 -8.59 -4.70
C ARG A 400 -13.39 -7.47 -4.04
N VAL A 401 -12.51 -7.83 -3.11
CA VAL A 401 -11.46 -6.95 -2.57
C VAL A 401 -10.11 -7.53 -2.93
N VAL A 402 -9.31 -6.79 -3.68
CA VAL A 402 -8.00 -7.25 -4.15
C VAL A 402 -6.95 -6.18 -3.84
N ASP A 403 -6.48 -6.17 -2.59
CA ASP A 403 -5.34 -5.38 -2.13
C ASP A 403 -4.74 -5.92 -0.81
N GLY A 404 -3.85 -5.15 -0.17
CA GLY A 404 -3.21 -5.55 1.09
C GLY A 404 -4.13 -5.58 2.32
N SER A 405 -5.38 -5.18 2.22
CA SER A 405 -6.33 -5.28 3.33
C SER A 405 -6.87 -6.66 3.60
N ILE A 406 -6.77 -7.54 2.61
CA ILE A 406 -7.25 -8.92 2.76
C ILE A 406 -6.27 -9.76 3.56
N MET A 407 -5.07 -9.23 3.84
CA MET A 407 -4.02 -9.89 4.60
C MET A 407 -4.54 -10.30 5.99
N PRO A 408 -4.66 -11.61 6.31
CA PRO A 408 -5.12 -12.03 7.63
C PRO A 408 -4.12 -11.70 8.74
N VAL A 409 -2.84 -11.64 8.38
CA VAL A 409 -1.70 -11.17 9.19
C VAL A 409 -0.78 -10.40 8.27
N ILE A 410 -0.20 -9.29 8.73
CA ILE A 410 0.78 -8.54 7.95
C ILE A 410 2.13 -9.27 7.92
N PRO A 411 2.84 -9.27 6.78
CA PRO A 411 4.12 -9.95 6.66
C PRO A 411 5.23 -9.21 7.39
N ARG A 412 6.28 -9.93 7.83
CA ARG A 412 7.52 -9.30 8.30
C ARG A 412 8.27 -8.70 7.11
N GLY A 413 8.18 -7.37 6.93
CA GLY A 413 8.78 -6.59 5.83
C GLY A 413 7.84 -5.55 5.22
N ASN A 414 8.26 -4.86 4.16
CA ASN A 414 7.39 -3.92 3.44
C ASN A 414 6.26 -4.65 2.70
N ILE A 415 5.06 -4.07 2.73
CA ILE A 415 3.86 -4.76 2.23
C ILE A 415 3.58 -4.56 0.73
N ASN A 416 4.30 -3.66 0.05
CA ASN A 416 4.01 -3.30 -1.35
C ASN A 416 4.20 -4.49 -2.32
N ALA A 417 5.33 -5.20 -2.24
CA ALA A 417 5.59 -6.37 -3.07
C ALA A 417 4.54 -7.48 -2.82
N THR A 418 4.24 -7.73 -1.55
CA THR A 418 3.22 -8.71 -1.14
C THR A 418 1.83 -8.33 -1.67
N THR A 419 1.48 -7.04 -1.65
CA THR A 419 0.23 -6.50 -2.17
C THR A 419 0.13 -6.67 -3.70
N ILE A 420 1.21 -6.45 -4.44
CA ILE A 420 1.28 -6.71 -5.89
C ILE A 420 1.11 -8.21 -6.19
N MET A 421 1.71 -9.09 -5.39
CA MET A 421 1.58 -10.54 -5.54
C MET A 421 0.14 -11.02 -5.34
N ILE A 422 -0.53 -10.59 -4.26
CA ILE A 422 -1.96 -10.85 -4.01
C ILE A 422 -2.76 -10.47 -5.25
N THR A 423 -2.43 -9.31 -5.83
CA THR A 423 -3.16 -8.77 -6.97
C THR A 423 -2.96 -9.57 -8.25
N LYS A 424 -1.72 -9.99 -8.54
CA LYS A 424 -1.44 -10.86 -9.69
C LYS A 424 -2.22 -12.16 -9.58
N LYS A 425 -2.20 -12.80 -8.40
CA LYS A 425 -2.96 -14.03 -8.15
C LYS A 425 -4.47 -13.79 -8.26
N GLY A 426 -4.97 -12.69 -7.70
CA GLY A 426 -6.38 -12.29 -7.80
C GLY A 426 -6.82 -12.09 -9.25
N ALA A 427 -6.00 -11.45 -10.09
CA ALA A 427 -6.27 -11.31 -11.51
C ALA A 427 -6.37 -12.66 -12.23
N ASP A 428 -5.48 -13.61 -11.90
CA ASP A 428 -5.53 -14.96 -12.46
C ASP A 428 -6.80 -15.71 -12.00
N MET A 429 -7.21 -15.58 -10.73
CA MET A 429 -8.46 -16.15 -10.22
C MET A 429 -9.70 -15.58 -10.94
N ILE A 430 -9.71 -14.27 -11.21
CA ILE A 430 -10.79 -13.61 -11.97
C ILE A 430 -10.80 -14.16 -13.40
N LYS A 431 -9.64 -14.30 -14.03
CA LYS A 431 -9.53 -14.86 -15.39
C LYS A 431 -10.07 -16.27 -15.47
N ILE A 432 -9.65 -17.14 -14.55
CA ILE A 432 -10.10 -18.53 -14.48
C ILE A 432 -11.61 -18.61 -14.35
N LYS A 433 -12.24 -17.75 -13.54
CA LYS A 433 -13.70 -17.71 -13.43
C LYS A 433 -14.36 -17.32 -14.76
N TRP A 434 -13.98 -16.16 -15.29
CA TRP A 434 -14.75 -15.50 -16.37
C TRP A 434 -14.34 -15.86 -17.79
N GLN A 435 -13.29 -16.64 -17.99
CA GLN A 435 -12.97 -17.27 -19.28
C GLN A 435 -13.59 -18.65 -19.42
N LYS A 436 -14.01 -19.27 -18.31
CA LYS A 436 -14.77 -20.53 -18.29
C LYS A 436 -16.29 -20.32 -18.36
N SER A 437 -16.75 -19.09 -18.17
CA SER A 437 -18.14 -18.66 -18.24
C SER A 437 -18.40 -18.05 -19.60
#